data_AF-A0A2M7UVT9-F1
#
_entry.id   AF-A0A2M7UVT9-F1
#
_cell.length_a   1.000
_cell.length_b   1.000
_cell.length_c   1.000
_cell.angle_alpha   90.00
_cell.angle_beta   90.00
_cell.angle_gamma   90.00
#
_symmetry.space_group_name_H-M   'P 1'
#
loop_
_entity.id
_entity.type
_entity.pdbx_description
1 polymer ?
#
loop_
_entity_poly.entity_id
_entity_poly.type
_entity_poly.pdbx_seq_one_letter_code
_entity_poly.pdbx_strand_id
1 'polypeptide(L)'
;MIELSNGHRLEFVAASGSLAFDGRGWPWEWPLRWVGLLDPHLFTIVVKTLFPDQWKGNLRWSHPWDVVKFISQEGNEINPLMALAIPRLIGGAINAIGLTNSGFDSWLERDHPIICRCEYKVVVSITEPDGRIKGCLEIVKRLNDLKNVVGVEYNASCPNIDPTLLENANMVIENCYAIKEVTALPVLLKLSFVQPYLQIARRLEGIIEAISINSVPWKVVFGDKPSPLAKYGGGGVSGRVAQPFTWKIVSELFRGANVPVIGPSIWEYDDIRRLKMLGASAYHFGTIFLPYPWKPTGYVKRWRRGQ
;
A
#
# COMPACT_ATOMS: atom_id res chain seq x y z
N MET A 1 1.24 -17.48 3.71
CA MET A 1 0.23 -17.11 2.72
C MET A 1 -1.07 -16.92 3.45
N ILE A 2 -1.86 -15.92 3.09
CA ILE A 2 -3.17 -15.64 3.70
C ILE A 2 -4.24 -16.20 2.76
N GLU A 3 -5.13 -17.04 3.28
CA GLU A 3 -6.31 -17.50 2.55
C GLU A 3 -7.49 -16.60 2.92
N LEU A 4 -8.03 -15.90 1.93
CA LEU A 4 -9.15 -15.00 2.12
C LEU A 4 -10.47 -15.78 2.14
N SER A 5 -11.53 -15.18 2.70
CA SER A 5 -12.85 -15.81 2.84
C SER A 5 -13.50 -16.23 1.51
N ASN A 6 -13.08 -15.66 0.39
CA ASN A 6 -13.50 -16.03 -0.97
C ASN A 6 -12.58 -17.07 -1.64
N GLY A 7 -11.64 -17.68 -0.91
CA GLY A 7 -10.67 -18.66 -1.41
C GLY A 7 -9.48 -18.07 -2.17
N HIS A 8 -9.44 -16.74 -2.38
CA HIS A 8 -8.27 -16.10 -3.00
C HIS A 8 -7.06 -16.18 -2.06
N ARG A 9 -5.91 -16.56 -2.62
CA ARG A 9 -4.66 -16.73 -1.88
C ARG A 9 -3.77 -15.50 -2.03
N LEU A 10 -3.59 -14.78 -0.92
CA LEU A 10 -2.77 -13.58 -0.85
C LEU A 10 -1.36 -13.95 -0.33
N GLU A 11 -0.36 -13.91 -1.20
CA GLU A 11 1.05 -14.11 -0.81
C GLU A 11 1.93 -12.92 -1.17
N PHE A 12 1.82 -12.45 -2.42
CA PHE A 12 2.59 -11.31 -2.91
C PHE A 12 1.64 -10.23 -3.37
N VAL A 13 1.90 -9.02 -2.88
CA VAL A 13 0.97 -7.91 -3.03
C VAL A 13 1.72 -6.70 -3.58
N ALA A 14 1.21 -6.07 -4.63
CA ALA A 14 1.68 -4.79 -5.09
C ALA A 14 0.96 -3.67 -4.33
N ALA A 15 1.72 -2.72 -3.77
CA ALA A 15 1.18 -1.71 -2.89
C ALA A 15 0.33 -0.67 -3.59
N SER A 16 -0.70 -0.19 -2.88
CA SER A 16 -1.48 0.96 -3.33
C SER A 16 -0.56 2.13 -3.62
N GLY A 17 -0.63 2.66 -4.85
CA GLY A 17 0.30 3.68 -5.33
C GLY A 17 1.50 3.16 -6.13
N SER A 18 1.65 1.85 -6.31
CA SER A 18 2.67 1.23 -7.18
C SER A 18 2.07 0.73 -8.50
N LEU A 19 2.91 0.26 -9.43
CA LEU A 19 2.51 -0.29 -10.74
C LEU A 19 1.54 0.59 -11.54
N ALA A 20 1.81 1.90 -11.60
CA ALA A 20 0.92 2.88 -12.25
C ALA A 20 -0.52 2.89 -11.74
N PHE A 21 -0.72 2.54 -10.46
CA PHE A 21 -1.99 2.58 -9.72
C PHE A 21 -3.02 1.50 -10.07
N ASP A 22 -2.93 0.91 -11.25
CA ASP A 22 -3.87 -0.09 -11.77
C ASP A 22 -3.23 -1.45 -12.08
N GLY A 23 -1.91 -1.57 -11.92
CA GLY A 23 -1.16 -2.79 -12.18
C GLY A 23 -0.51 -2.87 -13.56
N ARG A 24 -0.79 -1.96 -14.50
CA ARG A 24 -0.16 -1.98 -15.84
C ARG A 24 1.32 -1.67 -15.82
N GLY A 25 1.82 -1.03 -14.76
CA GLY A 25 3.11 -0.35 -14.81
C GLY A 25 3.06 0.87 -15.74
N TRP A 26 4.07 1.72 -15.61
CA TRP A 26 4.15 2.94 -16.40
C TRP A 26 4.47 2.62 -17.87
N PRO A 27 4.12 3.50 -18.83
CA PRO A 27 4.39 3.26 -20.25
C PRO A 27 5.87 2.93 -20.56
N TRP A 28 6.82 3.55 -19.84
CA TRP A 28 8.25 3.27 -19.97
C TRP A 28 8.69 1.92 -19.39
N GLU A 29 7.83 1.25 -18.60
CA GLU A 29 8.09 -0.09 -18.05
C GLU A 29 7.52 -1.21 -18.95
N TRP A 30 6.73 -0.87 -19.97
CA TRP A 30 6.12 -1.88 -20.84
C TRP A 30 7.12 -2.77 -21.59
N PRO A 31 8.30 -2.29 -22.03
CA PRO A 31 9.32 -3.19 -22.57
C PRO A 31 9.72 -4.30 -21.59
N LEU A 32 9.80 -4.00 -20.28
CA LEU A 32 10.10 -4.99 -19.24
C LEU A 32 8.98 -6.03 -19.10
N ARG A 33 7.73 -5.65 -19.38
CA ARG A 33 6.59 -6.57 -19.40
C ARG A 33 6.66 -7.52 -20.58
N TRP A 34 6.97 -7.00 -21.77
CA TRP A 34 7.08 -7.82 -22.98
C TRP A 34 8.16 -8.89 -22.88
N VAL A 35 9.27 -8.59 -22.19
CA VAL A 35 10.34 -9.57 -21.93
C VAL A 35 10.16 -10.37 -20.63
N GLY A 36 9.02 -10.23 -19.94
CA GLY A 36 8.69 -10.99 -18.74
C GLY A 36 9.51 -10.65 -17.48
N LEU A 37 10.23 -9.52 -17.48
CA LEU A 37 10.96 -8.99 -16.34
C LEU A 37 10.06 -8.22 -15.36
N LEU A 38 8.93 -7.70 -15.83
CA LEU A 38 7.86 -7.15 -15.01
C LEU A 38 6.57 -7.94 -15.28
N ASP A 39 6.11 -8.72 -14.31
CA ASP A 39 4.90 -9.54 -14.45
C ASP A 39 3.89 -9.22 -13.32
N PRO A 40 2.92 -8.33 -13.58
CA PRO A 40 1.89 -7.97 -12.60
C PRO A 40 1.01 -9.15 -12.14
N HIS A 41 0.89 -10.23 -12.92
CA HIS A 41 0.05 -11.39 -12.56
C HIS A 41 0.60 -12.19 -11.38
N LEU A 42 1.86 -11.96 -11.01
CA LEU A 42 2.47 -12.57 -9.83
C LEU A 42 1.99 -11.95 -8.52
N PHE A 43 1.27 -10.82 -8.59
CA PHE A 43 0.84 -10.03 -7.45
C PHE A 43 -0.68 -9.92 -7.40
N THR A 44 -1.23 -9.89 -6.19
CA THR A 44 -2.51 -9.22 -5.97
C THR A 44 -2.25 -7.72 -5.92
N ILE A 45 -2.91 -6.95 -6.79
CA ILE A 45 -2.65 -5.52 -6.92
C ILE A 45 -3.60 -4.75 -6.01
N VAL A 46 -3.08 -3.99 -5.06
CA VAL A 46 -3.89 -3.02 -4.33
C VAL A 46 -3.93 -1.75 -5.18
N VAL A 47 -5.10 -1.37 -5.68
CA VAL A 47 -5.24 -0.16 -6.51
C VAL A 47 -5.02 1.09 -5.67
N LYS A 48 -4.80 2.23 -6.32
CA LYS A 48 -4.74 3.53 -5.63
C LYS A 48 -5.98 3.73 -4.75
N THR A 49 -5.79 4.20 -3.51
CA THR A 49 -6.92 4.51 -2.62
C THR A 49 -7.89 5.48 -3.29
N LEU A 50 -9.16 5.08 -3.38
CA LEU A 50 -10.25 5.79 -4.04
C LEU A 50 -11.14 6.49 -3.02
N PHE A 51 -11.65 7.65 -3.42
CA PHE A 51 -12.71 8.40 -2.73
C PHE A 51 -14.00 8.27 -3.55
N PRO A 52 -15.17 8.61 -2.99
CA PRO A 52 -16.39 8.76 -3.77
C PRO A 52 -16.18 9.74 -4.92
N ASP A 53 -15.71 10.95 -4.58
CA ASP A 53 -15.45 12.03 -5.51
C ASP A 53 -13.97 12.16 -5.86
N GLN A 54 -13.68 12.92 -6.92
CA GLN A 54 -12.32 13.25 -7.30
C GLN A 54 -11.61 14.03 -6.18
N TRP A 55 -10.37 13.62 -5.87
CA TRP A 55 -9.52 14.33 -4.91
C TRP A 55 -8.25 14.82 -5.56
N LYS A 56 -8.03 16.14 -5.51
CA LYS A 56 -6.89 16.78 -6.18
C LYS A 56 -5.55 16.40 -5.53
N GLY A 57 -5.50 16.33 -4.20
CA GLY A 57 -4.27 16.13 -3.43
C GLY A 57 -3.10 17.03 -3.86
N ASN A 58 -1.88 16.58 -3.57
CA ASN A 58 -0.65 17.33 -3.86
C ASN A 58 0.00 16.91 -5.19
N LEU A 59 -0.26 15.69 -5.69
CA LEU A 59 0.34 15.22 -6.94
C LEU A 59 -0.13 16.05 -8.13
N ARG A 60 0.82 16.46 -8.95
CA ARG A 60 0.61 17.03 -10.28
C ARG A 60 1.29 16.12 -11.27
N TRP A 61 0.55 15.62 -12.25
CA TRP A 61 1.08 14.69 -13.25
C TRP A 61 2.23 15.27 -14.08
N SER A 62 2.28 16.60 -14.23
CA SER A 62 3.38 17.31 -14.87
C SER A 62 4.65 17.41 -13.99
N HIS A 63 4.52 17.28 -12.67
CA HIS A 63 5.62 17.45 -11.71
C HIS A 63 5.55 16.40 -10.59
N PRO A 64 5.62 15.09 -10.91
CA PRO A 64 5.46 14.03 -9.90
C PRO A 64 6.58 14.05 -8.84
N TRP A 65 7.77 14.50 -9.23
CA TRP A 65 8.94 14.60 -8.36
C TRP A 65 8.88 15.76 -7.35
N ASP A 66 7.84 16.59 -7.39
CA ASP A 66 7.62 17.60 -6.34
C ASP A 66 7.14 16.97 -5.04
N VAL A 67 6.44 15.84 -5.14
CA VAL A 67 5.78 15.17 -4.00
C VAL A 67 6.27 13.74 -3.76
N VAL A 68 7.20 13.25 -4.59
CA VAL A 68 7.89 11.97 -4.41
C VAL A 68 9.38 12.22 -4.58
N LYS A 69 10.19 11.87 -3.58
CA LYS A 69 11.65 12.03 -3.62
C LYS A 69 12.33 10.72 -3.25
N PHE A 70 13.43 10.40 -3.93
CA PHE A 70 14.35 9.38 -3.43
C PHE A 70 15.17 9.94 -2.28
N ILE A 71 15.48 9.08 -1.33
CA ILE A 71 16.28 9.45 -0.16
C ILE A 71 17.38 8.42 0.09
N SER A 72 18.53 8.88 0.59
CA SER A 72 19.60 8.00 1.07
C SER A 72 19.24 7.34 2.40
N GLN A 73 20.12 6.47 2.92
CA GLN A 73 19.91 5.84 4.23
C GLN A 73 19.88 6.85 5.38
N GLU A 74 20.58 7.96 5.21
CA GLU A 74 20.69 9.08 6.15
C GLU A 74 19.59 10.11 5.93
N GLY A 75 18.67 9.87 4.99
CA GLY A 75 17.56 10.79 4.67
C GLY A 75 18.01 12.03 3.93
N ASN A 76 18.99 11.94 3.03
CA ASN A 76 19.31 13.04 2.11
C ASN A 76 18.53 12.86 0.81
N GLU A 77 17.95 13.93 0.25
CA GLU A 77 17.30 13.87 -1.07
C GLU A 77 18.32 13.45 -2.13
N ILE A 78 17.92 12.49 -2.96
CA ILE A 78 18.67 12.05 -4.13
C ILE A 78 17.88 12.52 -5.35
N ASN A 79 18.49 13.36 -6.17
CA ASN A 79 17.85 13.82 -7.40
C ASN A 79 17.64 12.63 -8.37
N PRO A 80 16.62 12.68 -9.25
CA PRO A 80 16.30 11.56 -10.14
C PRO A 80 17.43 11.12 -11.08
N LEU A 81 18.28 12.05 -11.53
CA LEU A 81 19.42 11.73 -12.41
C LEU A 81 20.48 10.89 -11.67
N MET A 82 20.80 11.26 -10.43
CA MET A 82 21.71 10.51 -9.58
C MET A 82 21.12 9.18 -9.13
N ALA A 83 19.81 9.14 -8.87
CA ALA A 83 19.07 7.92 -8.60
C ALA A 83 19.13 6.94 -9.80
N LEU A 84 19.07 7.44 -11.03
CA LEU A 84 19.23 6.62 -12.24
C LEU A 84 20.68 6.16 -12.44
N ALA A 85 21.66 7.06 -12.26
CA ALA A 85 23.08 6.76 -12.47
C ALA A 85 23.67 5.82 -11.41
N ILE A 86 23.24 5.97 -10.15
CA ILE A 86 23.74 5.19 -9.01
C ILE A 86 22.57 4.73 -8.12
N PRO A 87 21.71 3.80 -8.60
CA PRO A 87 20.51 3.38 -7.88
C PRO A 87 20.77 2.80 -6.47
N ARG A 88 21.97 2.28 -6.23
CA ARG A 88 22.40 1.74 -4.92
C ARG A 88 22.46 2.79 -3.80
N LEU A 89 22.49 4.09 -4.13
CA LEU A 89 22.43 5.17 -3.13
C LEU A 89 21.03 5.31 -2.51
N ILE A 90 20.00 4.80 -3.18
CA ILE A 90 18.61 4.91 -2.74
C ILE A 90 18.41 4.01 -1.52
N GLY A 91 18.18 4.62 -0.37
CA GLY A 91 17.74 3.96 0.86
C GLY A 91 16.22 3.85 0.96
N GLY A 92 15.48 4.61 0.16
CA GLY A 92 14.02 4.56 0.11
C GLY A 92 13.44 5.72 -0.66
N ALA A 93 12.17 5.99 -0.41
CA ALA A 93 11.49 7.17 -0.91
C ALA A 93 10.69 7.84 0.20
N ILE A 94 10.49 9.14 0.04
CA ILE A 94 9.54 9.93 0.80
C ILE A 94 8.47 10.43 -0.16
N ASN A 95 7.21 10.42 0.27
CA ASN A 95 6.11 10.93 -0.53
C ASN A 95 5.10 11.74 0.29
N ALA A 96 4.47 12.71 -0.36
CA ALA A 96 3.37 13.49 0.17
C ALA A 96 2.28 13.67 -0.90
N ILE A 97 1.89 12.57 -1.57
CA ILE A 97 0.92 12.59 -2.69
C ILE A 97 -0.42 13.23 -2.28
N GLY A 98 -0.83 13.09 -1.01
CA GLY A 98 -2.08 13.66 -0.52
C GLY A 98 -3.31 12.99 -1.11
N LEU A 99 -3.25 11.67 -1.36
CA LEU A 99 -4.34 10.85 -1.87
C LEU A 99 -4.97 11.31 -3.20
N THR A 100 -4.21 12.02 -4.05
CA THR A 100 -4.67 12.38 -5.40
C THR A 100 -5.27 11.16 -6.12
N ASN A 101 -6.54 11.25 -6.49
CA ASN A 101 -7.30 10.18 -7.16
C ASN A 101 -8.45 10.78 -7.98
N SER A 102 -8.94 10.02 -8.96
CA SER A 102 -9.98 10.44 -9.92
C SER A 102 -11.42 10.23 -9.43
N GLY A 103 -11.61 9.72 -8.21
CA GLY A 103 -12.91 9.26 -7.72
C GLY A 103 -13.25 7.85 -8.22
N PHE A 104 -14.22 7.23 -7.56
CA PHE A 104 -14.60 5.83 -7.81
C PHE A 104 -15.27 5.64 -9.17
N ASP A 105 -16.16 6.55 -9.58
CA ASP A 105 -16.84 6.45 -10.88
C ASP A 105 -15.86 6.54 -12.05
N SER A 106 -14.89 7.46 -11.98
CA SER A 106 -13.85 7.56 -13.02
C SER A 106 -12.98 6.30 -13.06
N TRP A 107 -12.66 5.70 -11.91
CA TRP A 107 -11.92 4.44 -11.86
C TRP A 107 -12.72 3.29 -12.49
N LEU A 108 -14.03 3.22 -12.24
CA LEU A 108 -14.93 2.23 -12.85
C LEU A 108 -15.00 2.35 -14.37
N GLU A 109 -15.01 3.57 -14.90
CA GLU A 109 -15.09 3.79 -16.34
C GLU A 109 -13.75 3.56 -17.06
N ARG A 110 -12.63 3.89 -16.41
CA ARG A 110 -11.33 3.99 -17.08
C ARG A 110 -10.39 2.84 -16.73
N ASP A 111 -10.29 2.47 -15.46
CA ASP A 111 -9.28 1.55 -14.95
C ASP A 111 -9.84 0.12 -14.79
N HIS A 112 -11.06 -0.04 -14.26
CA HIS A 112 -11.68 -1.35 -14.06
C HIS A 112 -11.81 -2.20 -15.35
N PRO A 113 -12.19 -1.64 -16.52
CA PRO A 113 -12.26 -2.42 -17.76
C PRO A 113 -10.88 -2.89 -18.23
N ILE A 114 -9.82 -2.16 -17.87
CA ILE A 114 -8.43 -2.56 -18.16
C ILE A 114 -8.02 -3.70 -17.23
N ILE A 115 -8.30 -3.58 -15.93
CA ILE A 115 -8.06 -4.63 -14.93
C ILE A 115 -8.76 -5.94 -15.33
N CYS A 116 -9.98 -5.85 -15.86
CA CYS A 116 -10.71 -7.00 -16.40
C CYS A 116 -10.01 -7.61 -17.62
N ARG A 117 -9.64 -6.80 -18.62
CA ARG A 117 -8.96 -7.26 -19.84
C ARG A 117 -7.60 -7.88 -19.57
N CYS A 118 -6.87 -7.39 -18.57
CA CYS A 118 -5.58 -7.93 -18.16
C CYS A 118 -5.68 -9.06 -17.14
N GLU A 119 -6.88 -9.47 -16.74
CA GLU A 119 -7.12 -10.55 -15.77
C GLU A 119 -6.44 -10.34 -14.39
N TYR A 120 -6.13 -9.10 -14.04
CA TYR A 120 -5.47 -8.76 -12.79
C TYR A 120 -6.39 -8.94 -11.59
N LYS A 121 -5.94 -9.65 -10.55
CA LYS A 121 -6.67 -9.75 -9.29
C LYS A 121 -6.35 -8.54 -8.42
N VAL A 122 -7.38 -7.77 -8.08
CA VAL A 122 -7.22 -6.49 -7.38
C VAL A 122 -7.92 -6.43 -6.04
N VAL A 123 -7.28 -5.75 -5.09
CA VAL A 123 -7.93 -5.26 -3.87
C VAL A 123 -8.18 -3.77 -4.05
N VAL A 124 -9.43 -3.33 -3.84
CA VAL A 124 -9.77 -1.91 -3.99
C VAL A 124 -9.55 -1.20 -2.66
N SER A 125 -8.59 -0.27 -2.62
CA SER A 125 -8.31 0.54 -1.43
C SER A 125 -9.27 1.73 -1.39
N ILE A 126 -9.91 1.98 -0.25
CA ILE A 126 -10.88 3.06 -0.06
C ILE A 126 -10.60 3.84 1.21
N THR A 127 -10.97 5.12 1.19
CA THR A 127 -11.05 5.96 2.39
C THR A 127 -11.88 7.20 2.07
N GLU A 128 -12.19 7.99 3.08
CA GLU A 128 -12.98 9.21 2.95
C GLU A 128 -12.31 10.32 3.77
N PRO A 129 -12.29 11.57 3.28
CA PRO A 129 -11.59 12.66 3.95
C PRO A 129 -12.15 12.95 5.34
N ASP A 130 -13.47 13.00 5.48
CA ASP A 130 -14.10 13.57 6.67
C ASP A 130 -14.35 12.55 7.78
N GLY A 131 -13.69 11.38 7.76
CA GLY A 131 -13.90 10.28 8.71
C GLY A 131 -15.27 9.58 8.62
N ARG A 132 -16.25 10.21 7.95
CA ARG A 132 -17.53 9.62 7.56
C ARG A 132 -17.26 8.45 6.64
N ILE A 133 -17.92 7.31 6.87
CA ILE A 133 -17.71 6.10 6.06
C ILE A 133 -18.81 5.90 5.00
N LYS A 134 -19.83 6.77 4.97
CA LYS A 134 -21.02 6.57 4.12
C LYS A 134 -20.67 6.43 2.64
N GLY A 135 -19.81 7.29 2.12
CA GLY A 135 -19.36 7.20 0.73
C GLY A 135 -18.56 5.93 0.48
N CYS A 136 -17.69 5.55 1.42
CA CYS A 136 -17.01 4.25 1.37
C CYS A 136 -17.97 3.06 1.32
N LEU A 137 -19.05 3.06 2.12
CA LEU A 137 -20.04 1.97 2.10
C LEU A 137 -20.74 1.84 0.74
N GLU A 138 -21.04 2.94 0.07
CA GLU A 138 -21.64 2.91 -1.28
C GLU A 138 -20.66 2.39 -2.33
N ILE A 139 -19.38 2.74 -2.22
CA ILE A 139 -18.32 2.13 -3.05
C ILE A 139 -18.29 0.62 -2.82
N VAL A 140 -18.21 0.18 -1.55
CA VAL A 140 -18.12 -1.22 -1.17
C VAL A 140 -19.29 -2.05 -1.71
N LYS A 141 -20.52 -1.54 -1.60
CA LYS A 141 -21.70 -2.22 -2.16
C LYS A 141 -21.53 -2.50 -3.65
N ARG A 142 -21.07 -1.50 -4.41
CA ARG A 142 -20.83 -1.60 -5.86
C ARG A 142 -19.67 -2.53 -6.20
N LEU A 143 -18.67 -2.67 -5.32
CA LEU A 143 -17.53 -3.57 -5.52
C LEU A 143 -17.93 -5.05 -5.51
N ASN A 144 -18.99 -5.44 -4.79
CA ASN A 144 -19.41 -6.84 -4.68
C ASN A 144 -19.68 -7.50 -6.05
N ASP A 145 -20.16 -6.73 -7.02
CA ASP A 145 -20.57 -7.24 -8.34
C ASP A 145 -19.45 -7.15 -9.39
N LEU A 146 -18.27 -6.63 -9.01
CA LEU A 146 -17.20 -6.38 -9.96
C LEU A 146 -16.31 -7.60 -10.16
N LYS A 147 -16.11 -7.95 -11.42
CA LYS A 147 -15.12 -8.97 -11.82
C LYS A 147 -13.72 -8.55 -11.39
N ASN A 148 -12.91 -9.55 -11.05
CA ASN A 148 -11.50 -9.44 -10.68
C ASN A 148 -11.19 -8.65 -9.40
N VAL A 149 -12.20 -8.09 -8.71
CA VAL A 149 -12.06 -7.57 -7.36
C VAL A 149 -12.09 -8.74 -6.38
N VAL A 150 -10.97 -8.97 -5.67
CA VAL A 150 -10.81 -10.09 -4.73
C VAL A 150 -10.86 -9.65 -3.27
N GLY A 151 -11.00 -8.35 -3.01
CA GLY A 151 -11.12 -7.79 -1.67
C GLY A 151 -11.22 -6.27 -1.68
N VAL A 152 -11.49 -5.70 -0.52
CA VAL A 152 -11.45 -4.26 -0.25
C VAL A 152 -10.40 -3.98 0.83
N GLU A 153 -9.66 -2.88 0.71
CA GLU A 153 -8.76 -2.40 1.76
C GLU A 153 -9.30 -1.08 2.32
N TYR A 154 -9.68 -1.05 3.60
CA TYR A 154 -9.96 0.20 4.29
C TYR A 154 -8.65 0.88 4.69
N ASN A 155 -8.38 2.05 4.12
CA ASN A 155 -7.20 2.83 4.41
C ASN A 155 -7.46 3.86 5.51
N ALA A 156 -7.28 3.42 6.76
CA ALA A 156 -7.41 4.24 7.97
C ALA A 156 -6.13 5.01 8.35
N SER A 157 -5.09 4.96 7.51
CA SER A 157 -3.72 5.34 7.90
C SER A 157 -3.29 6.75 7.46
N CYS A 158 -4.06 7.43 6.61
CA CYS A 158 -3.58 8.64 5.96
C CYS A 158 -3.76 9.88 6.86
N PRO A 159 -2.70 10.66 7.14
CA PRO A 159 -2.79 11.88 7.95
C PRO A 159 -3.47 13.06 7.24
N ASN A 160 -3.74 12.95 5.93
CA ASN A 160 -4.24 14.06 5.11
C ASN A 160 -5.78 14.17 5.07
N ILE A 161 -6.49 13.37 5.86
CA ILE A 161 -7.94 13.20 5.75
C ILE A 161 -8.64 13.66 7.03
N ASP A 162 -8.44 13.02 8.17
CA ASP A 162 -8.85 13.58 9.47
C ASP A 162 -7.85 13.12 10.54
N PRO A 163 -7.20 14.02 11.31
CA PRO A 163 -6.29 13.63 12.39
C PRO A 163 -6.93 12.67 13.40
N THR A 164 -8.26 12.76 13.60
CA THR A 164 -8.99 11.90 14.53
C THR A 164 -8.97 10.41 14.11
N LEU A 165 -8.81 10.08 12.82
CA LEU A 165 -8.66 8.68 12.38
C LEU A 165 -7.35 8.05 12.90
N LEU A 166 -6.32 8.86 13.11
CA LEU A 166 -5.04 8.38 13.64
C LEU A 166 -5.08 8.16 15.16
N GLU A 167 -5.94 8.90 15.86
CA GLU A 167 -6.01 8.89 17.33
C GLU A 167 -7.17 8.03 17.85
N ASN A 168 -8.27 7.93 17.09
CA ASN A 168 -9.50 7.28 17.52
C ASN A 168 -9.59 5.83 17.01
N ALA A 169 -9.08 4.90 17.83
CA ALA A 169 -9.20 3.46 17.59
C ALA A 169 -10.64 3.00 17.36
N ASN A 170 -11.60 3.53 18.13
CA ASN A 170 -12.99 3.10 18.10
C ASN A 170 -13.63 3.43 16.75
N MET A 171 -13.38 4.61 16.21
CA MET A 171 -13.88 4.99 14.88
C MET A 171 -13.36 4.05 13.79
N VAL A 172 -12.08 3.67 13.82
CA VAL A 172 -11.52 2.69 12.86
C VAL A 172 -12.20 1.33 13.00
N ILE A 173 -12.43 0.88 14.24
CA ILE A 173 -13.10 -0.39 14.54
C ILE A 173 -14.55 -0.37 14.01
N GLU A 174 -15.32 0.66 14.36
CA GLU A 174 -16.72 0.85 13.92
C GLU A 174 -16.84 0.88 12.39
N ASN A 175 -15.93 1.60 11.73
CA ASN A 175 -15.90 1.66 10.27
C ASN A 175 -15.61 0.28 9.64
N CYS A 176 -14.73 -0.55 10.24
CA CYS A 176 -14.49 -1.90 9.75
C CYS A 176 -15.72 -2.79 9.89
N TYR A 177 -16.45 -2.71 11.00
CA TYR A 177 -17.71 -3.43 11.18
C TYR A 177 -18.74 -2.99 10.13
N ALA A 178 -18.93 -1.68 9.94
CA ALA A 178 -19.86 -1.14 8.96
C ALA A 178 -19.52 -1.58 7.52
N ILE A 179 -18.23 -1.62 7.16
CA ILE A 179 -17.79 -2.14 5.86
C ILE A 179 -18.12 -3.63 5.74
N LYS A 180 -17.83 -4.43 6.78
CA LYS A 180 -18.06 -5.88 6.76
C LYS A 180 -19.55 -6.23 6.60
N GLU A 181 -20.45 -5.41 7.14
CA GLU A 181 -21.90 -5.61 7.02
C GLU A 181 -22.43 -5.46 5.60
N VAL A 182 -21.76 -4.70 4.73
CA VAL A 182 -22.23 -4.39 3.37
C VAL A 182 -21.49 -5.15 2.26
N THR A 183 -20.61 -6.11 2.62
CA THR A 183 -19.85 -6.87 1.64
C THR A 183 -19.56 -8.31 2.03
N ALA A 184 -19.59 -9.19 1.04
CA ALA A 184 -19.04 -10.54 1.14
C ALA A 184 -17.55 -10.59 0.78
N LEU A 185 -16.98 -9.50 0.26
CA LEU A 185 -15.56 -9.44 -0.07
C LEU A 185 -14.71 -9.49 1.21
N PRO A 186 -13.51 -10.11 1.14
CA PRO A 186 -12.50 -9.99 2.18
C PRO A 186 -12.16 -8.52 2.45
N VAL A 187 -12.05 -8.16 3.73
CA VAL A 187 -11.73 -6.82 4.19
C VAL A 187 -10.31 -6.79 4.74
N LEU A 188 -9.46 -5.99 4.12
CA LEU A 188 -8.13 -5.67 4.60
C LEU A 188 -8.16 -4.33 5.32
N LEU A 189 -7.31 -4.16 6.34
CA LEU A 189 -7.16 -2.89 7.05
C LEU A 189 -5.74 -2.36 6.91
N LYS A 190 -5.61 -1.12 6.44
CA LYS A 190 -4.32 -0.44 6.34
C LYS A 190 -4.13 0.57 7.47
N LEU A 191 -3.13 0.33 8.31
CA LEU A 191 -2.82 1.13 9.50
C LEU A 191 -1.54 1.96 9.35
N SER A 192 -1.48 3.04 10.11
CA SER A 192 -0.32 3.92 10.26
C SER A 192 0.58 3.46 11.40
N PHE A 193 1.86 3.86 11.35
CA PHE A 193 2.82 3.58 12.42
C PHE A 193 2.41 4.19 13.77
N VAL A 194 1.68 5.31 13.76
CA VAL A 194 1.34 6.09 14.97
C VAL A 194 -0.01 5.71 15.60
N GLN A 195 -0.78 4.84 14.96
CA GLN A 195 -2.08 4.40 15.47
C GLN A 195 -1.94 3.41 16.62
N PRO A 196 -2.96 3.25 17.49
CA PRO A 196 -3.03 2.18 18.49
C PRO A 196 -3.29 0.80 17.84
N TYR A 197 -2.38 0.35 16.97
CA TYR A 197 -2.58 -0.80 16.08
C TYR A 197 -2.87 -2.11 16.81
N LEU A 198 -2.29 -2.35 17.99
CA LEU A 198 -2.58 -3.56 18.78
C LEU A 198 -4.02 -3.58 19.31
N GLN A 199 -4.52 -2.43 19.77
CA GLN A 199 -5.90 -2.31 20.25
C GLN A 199 -6.88 -2.55 19.10
N ILE A 200 -6.63 -1.91 17.95
CA ILE A 200 -7.46 -2.05 16.75
C ILE A 200 -7.45 -3.50 16.27
N ALA A 201 -6.27 -4.12 16.14
CA ALA A 201 -6.12 -5.49 15.63
C ALA A 201 -6.87 -6.51 16.49
N ARG A 202 -6.73 -6.46 17.83
CA ARG A 202 -7.42 -7.38 18.75
C ARG A 202 -8.94 -7.28 18.64
N ARG A 203 -9.46 -6.08 18.42
CA ARG A 203 -10.91 -5.84 18.32
C ARG A 203 -11.50 -6.24 16.97
N LEU A 204 -10.66 -6.48 15.97
CA LEU A 204 -11.07 -6.84 14.60
C LEU A 204 -10.67 -8.27 14.22
N GLU A 205 -10.22 -9.09 15.17
CA GLU A 205 -9.99 -10.53 14.95
C GLU A 205 -11.27 -11.19 14.42
N GLY A 206 -11.16 -11.87 13.27
CA GLY A 206 -12.29 -12.49 12.57
C GLY A 206 -13.20 -11.55 11.79
N ILE A 207 -13.01 -10.23 11.91
CA ILE A 207 -13.75 -9.21 11.15
C ILE A 207 -13.02 -8.81 9.88
N ILE A 208 -11.70 -8.63 10.01
CA ILE A 208 -10.79 -8.34 8.89
C ILE A 208 -9.88 -9.54 8.62
N GLU A 209 -9.50 -9.71 7.35
CA GLU A 209 -8.73 -10.86 6.89
C GLU A 209 -7.22 -10.64 6.96
N ALA A 210 -6.76 -9.38 6.88
CA ALA A 210 -5.37 -9.02 7.18
C ALA A 210 -5.13 -7.52 7.40
N ILE A 211 -3.99 -7.23 8.02
CA ILE A 211 -3.48 -5.87 8.24
C ILE A 211 -2.32 -5.57 7.30
N SER A 212 -2.35 -4.43 6.62
CA SER A 212 -1.22 -3.83 5.92
C SER A 212 -0.74 -2.57 6.65
N ILE A 213 0.56 -2.26 6.57
CA ILE A 213 1.15 -1.09 7.25
C ILE A 213 1.59 -0.06 6.20
N ASN A 214 1.20 1.20 6.41
CA ASN A 214 1.55 2.29 5.50
C ASN A 214 2.99 2.80 5.72
N SER A 215 3.39 3.80 4.93
CA SER A 215 4.66 4.51 5.12
C SER A 215 4.76 5.15 6.49
N VAL A 216 5.99 5.30 6.98
CA VAL A 216 6.31 5.81 8.31
C VAL A 216 6.51 7.32 8.24
N PRO A 217 5.94 8.15 9.14
CA PRO A 217 6.16 9.60 9.10
C PRO A 217 7.65 9.97 9.12
N TRP A 218 8.05 11.00 8.37
CA TRP A 218 9.44 11.46 8.32
C TRP A 218 10.05 11.67 9.72
N LYS A 219 9.32 12.37 10.59
CA LYS A 219 9.76 12.68 11.96
C LYS A 219 10.06 11.42 12.79
N VAL A 220 9.39 10.31 12.52
CA VAL A 220 9.65 9.04 13.19
C VAL A 220 10.96 8.42 12.70
N VAL A 221 11.28 8.54 11.41
CA VAL A 221 12.48 7.92 10.82
C VAL A 221 13.73 8.77 11.05
N PHE A 222 13.65 10.09 10.89
CA PHE A 222 14.80 11.00 10.86
C PHE A 222 14.76 12.08 11.96
N GLY A 223 13.85 11.99 12.92
CA GLY A 223 13.73 12.95 14.01
C GLY A 223 13.42 14.37 13.52
N ASP A 224 14.13 15.35 14.06
CA ASP A 224 13.94 16.77 13.72
C ASP A 224 14.69 17.23 12.47
N LYS A 225 15.31 16.30 11.72
CA LYS A 225 15.95 16.63 10.44
C LYS A 225 14.93 17.29 9.50
N PRO A 226 15.26 18.39 8.81
CA PRO A 226 14.35 19.00 7.84
C PRO A 226 13.94 18.00 6.75
N SER A 227 12.63 17.84 6.54
CA SER A 227 12.11 16.99 5.47
C SER A 227 12.24 17.67 4.10
N PRO A 228 12.67 16.95 3.05
CA PRO A 228 12.56 17.43 1.65
C PRO A 228 11.14 17.83 1.25
N LEU A 229 10.13 17.28 1.92
CA LEU A 229 8.71 17.55 1.70
C LEU A 229 8.08 18.35 2.85
N ALA A 230 8.87 19.17 3.57
CA ALA A 230 8.37 19.99 4.68
C ALA A 230 7.16 20.87 4.30
N LYS A 231 7.18 21.45 3.08
CA LYS A 231 6.06 22.25 2.54
C LYS A 231 4.73 21.49 2.40
N TYR A 232 4.77 20.16 2.47
CA TYR A 232 3.60 19.27 2.42
C TYR A 232 3.39 18.50 3.74
N GLY A 233 3.86 19.03 4.87
CA GLY A 233 3.70 18.39 6.18
C GLY A 233 4.72 17.28 6.47
N GLY A 234 5.82 17.22 5.71
CA GLY A 234 6.95 16.35 5.99
C GLY A 234 6.90 14.99 5.28
N GLY A 235 5.74 14.45 4.94
CA GLY A 235 5.59 13.24 4.12
C GLY A 235 5.86 11.90 4.83
N GLY A 236 5.55 10.82 4.12
CA GLY A 236 5.71 9.43 4.56
C GLY A 236 6.88 8.73 3.87
N VAL A 237 7.69 8.05 4.68
CA VAL A 237 8.92 7.34 4.31
C VAL A 237 8.65 5.85 4.11
N SER A 238 9.19 5.30 3.03
CA SER A 238 9.04 3.89 2.63
C SER A 238 10.32 3.35 1.98
N GLY A 239 10.40 2.03 1.82
CA GLY A 239 11.62 1.36 1.35
C GLY A 239 12.52 0.92 2.50
N ARG A 240 13.81 0.68 2.20
CA ARG A 240 14.77 0.08 3.15
C ARG A 240 14.87 0.86 4.47
N VAL A 241 14.91 2.18 4.42
CA VAL A 241 14.97 3.04 5.62
C VAL A 241 13.76 2.92 6.54
N ALA A 242 12.60 2.48 6.04
CA ALA A 242 11.41 2.27 6.86
C ALA A 242 11.37 0.88 7.51
N GLN A 243 12.22 -0.08 7.10
CA GLN A 243 12.19 -1.46 7.58
C GLN A 243 12.26 -1.59 9.11
N PRO A 244 13.17 -0.92 9.83
CA PRO A 244 13.26 -1.09 11.29
C PRO A 244 11.96 -0.73 12.02
N PHE A 245 11.22 0.24 11.48
CA PHE A 245 9.97 0.73 12.05
C PHE A 245 8.79 -0.16 11.66
N THR A 246 8.63 -0.45 10.37
CA THR A 246 7.49 -1.25 9.92
C THR A 246 7.60 -2.71 10.37
N TRP A 247 8.80 -3.29 10.40
CA TRP A 247 9.02 -4.68 10.82
C TRP A 247 8.86 -4.87 12.32
N LYS A 248 9.12 -3.83 13.12
CA LYS A 248 8.75 -3.81 14.55
C LYS A 248 7.24 -4.01 14.72
N ILE A 249 6.42 -3.25 13.98
CA ILE A 249 4.96 -3.38 14.03
C ILE A 249 4.50 -4.76 13.55
N VAL A 250 5.10 -5.31 12.49
CA VAL A 250 4.79 -6.68 12.05
C VAL A 250 4.99 -7.68 13.20
N SER A 251 6.14 -7.62 13.88
CA SER A 251 6.44 -8.53 14.98
C SER A 251 5.54 -8.32 16.19
N GLU A 252 5.12 -7.09 16.48
CA GLU A 252 4.22 -6.79 17.58
C GLU A 252 2.79 -7.25 17.29
N LEU A 253 2.27 -6.99 16.09
CA LEU A 253 0.97 -7.49 15.65
C LEU A 253 0.92 -9.01 15.67
N PHE A 254 1.95 -9.67 15.13
CA PHE A 254 2.02 -11.14 15.14
C PHE A 254 1.97 -11.75 16.56
N ARG A 255 2.59 -11.09 17.55
CA ARG A 255 2.59 -11.55 18.95
C ARG A 255 1.35 -11.12 19.72
N GLY A 256 0.72 -10.02 19.28
CA GLY A 256 -0.26 -9.29 20.07
C GLY A 256 -1.70 -9.42 19.61
N ALA A 257 -1.95 -9.94 18.40
CA ALA A 257 -3.28 -10.15 17.83
C ALA A 257 -3.30 -11.32 16.84
N ASN A 258 -4.44 -11.98 16.70
CA ASN A 258 -4.65 -13.10 15.77
C ASN A 258 -5.16 -12.65 14.40
N VAL A 259 -4.56 -11.58 13.85
CA VAL A 259 -4.86 -11.11 12.49
C VAL A 259 -3.62 -11.27 11.62
N PRO A 260 -3.71 -11.92 10.45
CA PRO A 260 -2.56 -12.04 9.54
C PRO A 260 -2.01 -10.67 9.13
N VAL A 261 -0.68 -10.55 9.07
CA VAL A 261 -0.01 -9.29 8.72
C VAL A 261 0.66 -9.41 7.36
N ILE A 262 0.47 -8.40 6.52
CA ILE A 262 1.15 -8.25 5.23
C ILE A 262 2.44 -7.45 5.48
N GLY A 263 3.59 -8.11 5.38
CA GLY A 263 4.90 -7.54 5.65
C GLY A 263 5.31 -6.50 4.60
N PRO A 264 5.55 -5.24 4.98
CA PRO A 264 5.86 -4.16 4.04
C PRO A 264 7.38 -3.97 3.85
N SER A 265 7.73 -2.96 3.04
CA SER A 265 9.10 -2.46 2.90
C SER A 265 10.10 -3.49 2.36
N ILE A 266 9.67 -4.42 1.51
CA ILE A 266 10.59 -5.32 0.78
C ILE A 266 11.54 -4.47 -0.09
N TRP A 267 12.83 -4.72 0.04
CA TRP A 267 13.89 -4.05 -0.74
C TRP A 267 14.84 -5.05 -1.40
N GLU A 268 15.21 -6.10 -0.68
CA GLU A 268 16.05 -7.20 -1.15
C GLU A 268 15.32 -8.54 -1.05
N TYR A 269 15.79 -9.54 -1.79
CA TYR A 269 15.15 -10.86 -1.84
C TYR A 269 15.03 -11.51 -0.44
N ASP A 270 16.08 -11.39 0.38
CA ASP A 270 16.13 -12.00 1.71
C ASP A 270 15.15 -11.39 2.70
N ASP A 271 14.60 -10.20 2.39
CA ASP A 271 13.59 -9.55 3.23
C ASP A 271 12.31 -10.38 3.33
N ILE A 272 11.97 -11.16 2.29
CA ILE A 272 10.82 -12.08 2.31
C ILE A 272 11.00 -13.11 3.43
N ARG A 273 12.19 -13.73 3.52
CA ARG A 273 12.49 -14.71 4.58
C ARG A 273 12.53 -14.05 5.95
N ARG A 274 13.08 -12.85 6.07
CA ARG A 274 13.14 -12.09 7.33
C ARG A 274 11.74 -11.75 7.85
N LEU A 275 10.88 -11.22 6.99
CA LEU A 275 9.49 -10.93 7.35
C LEU A 275 8.71 -12.19 7.73
N LYS A 276 8.94 -13.32 7.04
CA LYS A 276 8.35 -14.61 7.44
C LYS A 276 8.74 -14.98 8.88
N MET A 277 10.01 -14.82 9.26
CA MET A 277 10.49 -15.08 10.63
C MET A 277 9.91 -14.10 11.66
N LEU A 278 9.57 -12.88 11.23
CA LEU A 278 8.91 -11.88 12.07
C LEU A 278 7.39 -12.07 12.19
N GLY A 279 6.81 -13.04 11.47
CA GLY A 279 5.39 -13.39 11.54
C GLY A 279 4.52 -12.82 10.42
N ALA A 280 5.10 -12.29 9.34
CA ALA A 280 4.33 -11.89 8.17
C ALA A 280 3.76 -13.11 7.43
N SER A 281 2.50 -13.00 7.01
CA SER A 281 1.78 -14.06 6.28
C SER A 281 1.73 -13.81 4.77
N ALA A 282 1.95 -12.57 4.34
CA ALA A 282 2.10 -12.16 2.94
C ALA A 282 3.10 -10.99 2.85
N TYR A 283 3.50 -10.57 1.65
CA TYR A 283 4.58 -9.60 1.43
C TYR A 283 4.21 -8.51 0.44
N HIS A 284 4.47 -7.26 0.81
CA HIS A 284 4.11 -6.06 0.06
C HIS A 284 5.31 -5.45 -0.66
N PHE A 285 5.15 -5.17 -1.95
CA PHE A 285 6.11 -4.47 -2.78
C PHE A 285 5.55 -3.10 -3.17
N GLY A 286 6.20 -2.03 -2.72
CA GLY A 286 5.83 -0.65 -3.04
C GLY A 286 6.98 0.09 -3.69
N THR A 287 7.76 0.81 -2.88
CA THR A 287 8.84 1.71 -3.31
C THR A 287 9.87 1.06 -4.22
N ILE A 288 10.17 -0.23 -4.03
CA ILE A 288 11.13 -0.96 -4.87
C ILE A 288 10.76 -0.96 -6.36
N PHE A 289 9.47 -0.85 -6.71
CA PHE A 289 9.05 -0.72 -8.10
C PHE A 289 9.54 0.58 -8.75
N LEU A 290 9.83 1.64 -7.98
CA LEU A 290 10.26 2.93 -8.53
C LEU A 290 11.69 2.87 -9.11
N PRO A 291 12.74 2.46 -8.37
CA PRO A 291 14.08 2.38 -8.92
C PRO A 291 14.37 1.03 -9.60
N TYR A 292 13.62 -0.03 -9.29
CA TYR A 292 13.89 -1.39 -9.77
C TYR A 292 12.61 -2.16 -10.13
N PRO A 293 11.85 -1.73 -11.17
CA PRO A 293 10.57 -2.34 -11.51
C PRO A 293 10.63 -3.85 -11.76
N TRP A 294 11.77 -4.40 -12.20
CA TRP A 294 11.95 -5.83 -12.45
C TRP A 294 12.26 -6.68 -11.20
N LYS A 295 12.83 -6.09 -10.14
CA LYS A 295 13.29 -6.85 -8.96
C LYS A 295 12.16 -7.63 -8.28
N PRO A 296 10.98 -7.05 -8.02
CA PRO A 296 9.86 -7.78 -7.40
C PRO A 296 9.48 -9.06 -8.14
N THR A 297 9.35 -8.99 -9.47
CA THR A 297 9.05 -10.15 -10.32
C THR A 297 10.12 -11.24 -10.17
N GLY A 298 11.39 -10.84 -10.22
CA GLY A 298 12.51 -11.75 -10.00
C GLY A 298 12.48 -12.41 -8.63
N TYR A 299 12.13 -11.66 -7.58
CA TYR A 299 12.04 -12.17 -6.21
C TYR A 299 10.92 -13.19 -6.06
N VAL A 300 9.73 -12.89 -6.59
CA VAL A 300 8.59 -13.82 -6.54
C VAL A 300 8.88 -15.10 -7.33
N LYS A 301 9.41 -14.99 -8.56
CA LYS A 301 9.80 -16.16 -9.37
C LYS A 301 10.86 -17.01 -8.66
N ARG A 302 11.85 -16.37 -8.02
CA ARG A 302 12.89 -17.07 -7.25
C ARG A 302 12.31 -17.77 -6.02
N TRP A 303 11.43 -17.10 -5.28
CA TRP A 303 10.77 -17.68 -4.09
C TRP A 303 9.96 -18.93 -4.43
N ARG A 304 9.13 -18.86 -5.48
CA ARG A 304 8.29 -19.99 -5.92
C ARG A 304 9.08 -21.20 -6.45
N ARG A 305 10.32 -21.01 -6.90
CA ARG A 305 11.22 -22.11 -7.31
C ARG A 305 11.93 -22.78 -6.14
N GLY A 306 12.01 -22.09 -5.00
CA GLY A 306 12.71 -22.57 -3.81
C GLY A 306 11.79 -23.15 -2.73
N GLN A 307 10.48 -23.22 -2.99
CA GLN A 307 9.51 -24.02 -2.24
C GLN A 307 9.35 -25.37 -2.91
#